data_AF-X1PIX4-F1
#
_entry.id   AF-X1PIX4-F1
#
_cell.length_a   1.000
_cell.length_b   1.000
_cell.length_c   1.000
_cell.angle_alpha   90.00
_cell.angle_beta   90.00
_cell.angle_gamma   90.00
#
_symmetry.space_group_name_H-M   'P 1'
#
loop_
_entity.id
_entity.type
_entity.pdbx_description
1 polymer ?
#
loop_
_entity_poly.entity_id
_entity_poly.type
_entity_poly.pdbx_seq_one_letter_code
_entity_poly.pdbx_strand_id
1 'polypeptide(L)'
;MILAGELFMRKPFVAGNWKMNADSHTSVELAKAIASGSSESAEQVHIAIIPPFVYIPAVVKVVSTARIAVGAQDVYFEQKGAFTGEISASMLKDTGCTYALCGHSER
;
A
#
# COMPACT_ATOMS: atom_id res chain seq x y z
N MET A 1 34.03 21.05 -3.86
CA MET A 1 34.48 19.77 -3.28
C MET A 1 33.28 19.12 -2.62
N ILE A 2 32.47 18.39 -3.40
CA ILE A 2 31.37 17.57 -2.85
C ILE A 2 32.00 16.22 -2.56
N LEU A 3 32.05 15.85 -1.28
CA LEU A 3 32.60 14.56 -0.85
C LEU A 3 31.71 13.45 -1.40
N ALA A 4 32.28 12.63 -2.29
CA ALA A 4 31.75 11.33 -2.64
C ALA A 4 31.77 10.44 -1.38
N GLY A 5 30.69 10.43 -0.61
CA GLY A 5 30.66 9.71 0.67
C GLY A 5 29.32 9.67 1.40
N GLU A 6 28.41 10.63 1.18
CA GLU A 6 27.04 10.50 1.68
C GLU A 6 26.20 9.72 0.66
N LEU A 7 26.38 8.40 0.65
CA LEU A 7 25.34 7.51 0.15
C LEU A 7 24.11 7.76 1.03
N PHE A 8 23.08 8.43 0.50
CA PHE A 8 21.80 8.56 1.18
C PHE A 8 21.34 7.15 1.58
N MET A 9 21.38 6.84 2.87
CA MET A 9 20.95 5.57 3.40
C MET A 9 19.48 5.40 3.07
N ARG A 10 19.17 4.45 2.18
CA ARG A 10 17.78 4.15 1.82
C ARG A 10 17.08 3.59 3.04
N LYS A 11 16.00 4.26 3.45
CA LYS A 11 15.13 3.74 4.49
C LYS A 11 14.57 2.38 4.03
N PRO A 12 14.70 1.30 4.82
CA PRO A 12 14.13 0.00 4.49
C PRO A 12 12.64 0.12 4.20
N PHE A 13 12.14 -0.69 3.26
CA PHE A 13 10.73 -0.73 2.88
C PHE A 13 10.19 -2.15 2.99
N VAL A 14 9.12 -2.31 3.78
CA VAL A 14 8.43 -3.58 3.97
C VAL A 14 6.98 -3.41 3.52
N ALA A 15 6.56 -4.22 2.56
CA ALA A 15 5.22 -4.19 2.01
C ALA A 15 4.55 -5.56 2.13
N GLY A 16 3.38 -5.61 2.76
CA GLY A 16 2.58 -6.83 2.88
C GLY A 16 1.59 -6.95 1.72
N ASN A 17 1.90 -7.77 0.71
CA ASN A 17 0.94 -8.17 -0.33
C ASN A 17 0.00 -9.25 0.19
N TRP A 18 -1.28 -8.93 0.38
CA TRP A 18 -2.27 -9.89 0.89
C TRP A 18 -2.78 -10.85 -0.19
N LYS A 19 -2.48 -10.61 -1.47
CA LYS A 19 -3.01 -11.36 -2.62
C LYS A 19 -4.54 -11.44 -2.53
N MET A 20 -5.14 -12.52 -3.04
CA MET A 20 -6.59 -12.76 -2.98
C MET A 20 -6.99 -13.44 -1.65
N ASN A 21 -6.79 -12.76 -0.52
CA ASN A 21 -7.13 -13.25 0.82
C ASN A 21 -7.89 -12.20 1.65
N ALA A 22 -8.40 -12.65 2.80
CA ALA A 22 -9.22 -11.90 3.76
C ALA A 22 -10.64 -11.59 3.27
N ASP A 23 -11.46 -11.19 4.24
CA ASP A 23 -12.79 -10.63 4.06
C ASP A 23 -12.81 -9.21 4.65
N SER A 24 -13.97 -8.54 4.58
CA SER A 24 -14.13 -7.17 5.10
C SER A 24 -13.77 -7.02 6.58
N HIS A 25 -14.05 -8.04 7.41
CA HIS A 25 -13.80 -8.03 8.84
C HIS A 25 -12.33 -8.30 9.14
N THR A 26 -11.80 -9.41 8.61
CA THR A 26 -10.41 -9.82 8.84
C THR A 26 -9.41 -8.82 8.25
N SER A 27 -9.76 -8.12 7.17
CA SER A 27 -8.95 -7.02 6.63
C SER A 27 -8.80 -5.87 7.62
N VAL A 28 -9.89 -5.48 8.29
CA VAL A 28 -9.87 -4.41 9.29
C VAL A 28 -9.10 -4.83 10.53
N GLU A 29 -9.32 -6.06 11.03
CA GLU A 29 -8.61 -6.57 12.19
C GLU A 29 -7.11 -6.65 11.97
N LEU A 30 -6.69 -7.22 10.83
CA LEU A 30 -5.28 -7.35 10.47
C LEU A 30 -4.62 -5.98 10.32
N ALA A 31 -5.29 -5.02 9.67
CA ALA A 31 -4.78 -3.65 9.54
C ALA A 31 -4.58 -2.96 10.90
N LYS A 32 -5.52 -3.12 11.85
CA LYS A 32 -5.38 -2.60 13.22
C LYS A 32 -4.21 -3.24 13.95
N ALA A 33 -4.07 -4.56 13.84
CA ALA A 33 -2.99 -5.30 14.48
C ALA A 33 -1.62 -4.84 13.96
N ILE A 34 -1.47 -4.65 12.64
CA ILE A 34 -0.24 -4.14 12.03
C ILE A 34 0.02 -2.69 12.48
N ALA A 35 -0.99 -1.82 12.47
CA ALA A 35 -0.86 -0.44 12.93
C ALA A 35 -0.35 -0.33 14.37
N SER A 36 -0.90 -1.14 15.28
CA SER A 36 -0.46 -1.19 16.67
C SER A 36 0.97 -1.74 16.80
N GLY A 37 1.23 -2.90 16.19
CA GLY A 37 2.49 -3.64 16.34
C GLY A 37 3.70 -3.03 15.62
N SER A 38 3.49 -2.03 14.75
CA SER A 38 4.58 -1.39 13.99
C SER A 38 4.91 0.03 14.41
N SER A 39 4.22 0.55 15.44
CA SER A 39 4.34 1.95 15.89
C SER A 39 5.77 2.40 16.18
N GLU A 40 6.57 1.58 16.85
CA GLU A 40 7.98 1.87 17.17
C GLU A 40 8.91 1.79 15.94
N SER A 41 8.58 0.95 14.96
CA SER A 41 9.41 0.70 13.78
C SER A 41 9.13 1.66 12.63
N ALA A 42 7.96 2.30 12.59
CA ALA A 42 7.53 3.12 11.45
C ALA A 42 8.40 4.39 11.23
N GLU A 43 9.18 4.80 12.22
CA GLU A 43 10.17 5.87 12.06
C GLU A 43 11.40 5.41 11.26
N GLN A 44 11.80 4.15 11.40
CA GLN A 44 13.01 3.58 10.83
C GLN A 44 12.76 2.75 9.56
N VAL A 45 11.53 2.28 9.36
CA VAL A 45 11.11 1.45 8.22
C VAL A 45 9.87 2.07 7.57
N HIS A 46 9.84 2.14 6.23
CA HIS A 46 8.61 2.43 5.50
C HIS A 46 7.76 1.16 5.44
N ILE A 47 6.49 1.28 5.81
CA ILE A 47 5.57 0.15 5.91
C ILE A 47 4.39 0.39 4.97
N ALA A 48 4.06 -0.60 4.15
CA ALA A 48 2.87 -0.58 3.30
C ALA A 48 2.03 -1.85 3.47
N ILE A 49 0.71 -1.69 3.42
CA ILE A 49 -0.26 -2.78 3.37
C ILE A 49 -0.94 -2.76 2.01
N ILE A 50 -1.06 -3.92 1.36
CA ILE A 50 -1.56 -4.03 -0.01
C ILE A 50 -2.70 -5.07 -0.07
N PRO A 51 -3.92 -4.69 0.35
CA PRO A 51 -5.09 -5.56 0.37
C PRO A 51 -5.70 -5.77 -1.03
N PRO A 52 -6.61 -6.74 -1.23
CA PRO A 52 -7.52 -6.75 -2.38
C PRO A 52 -8.26 -5.41 -2.54
N PHE A 53 -8.53 -5.01 -3.79
CA PHE A 53 -9.14 -3.71 -4.11
C PHE A 53 -10.40 -3.39 -3.30
N VAL A 54 -11.26 -4.39 -3.11
CA VAL A 54 -12.55 -4.27 -2.41
C VAL A 54 -12.40 -3.89 -0.93
N TYR A 55 -11.22 -4.05 -0.33
CA TYR A 55 -10.97 -3.74 1.08
C TYR A 55 -10.08 -2.50 1.29
N ILE A 56 -9.56 -1.89 0.22
CA ILE A 56 -8.70 -0.70 0.30
C ILE A 56 -9.36 0.43 1.14
N PRO A 57 -10.61 0.86 0.89
CA PRO A 57 -11.19 1.98 1.63
C PRO A 57 -11.30 1.71 3.14
N ALA A 58 -11.65 0.47 3.51
CA ALA A 58 -11.75 0.06 4.90
C ALA A 58 -10.38 0.05 5.59
N VAL A 59 -9.35 -0.46 4.93
CA VAL A 59 -7.98 -0.48 5.44
C VAL A 59 -7.42 0.93 5.57
N VAL A 60 -7.59 1.80 4.57
CA VAL A 60 -7.16 3.21 4.60
C VAL A 60 -7.77 3.93 5.81
N LYS A 61 -9.09 3.79 6.01
CA LYS A 61 -9.77 4.43 7.14
C LYS A 61 -9.15 4.04 8.48
N VAL A 62 -8.86 2.76 8.65
CA VAL A 62 -8.35 2.17 9.89
C VAL A 62 -6.91 2.58 10.20
N VAL A 63 -6.06 2.71 9.18
CA VAL A 63 -4.64 3.06 9.37
C VAL A 63 -4.35 4.55 9.19
N SER A 64 -5.38 5.39 8.99
CA SER A 64 -5.24 6.81 8.67
C SER A 64 -4.41 7.64 9.65
N THR A 65 -4.35 7.24 10.92
CA THR A 65 -3.52 7.91 11.96
C THR A 65 -2.18 7.22 12.20
N ALA A 66 -1.93 6.08 11.55
CA ALA A 66 -0.68 5.35 11.65
C ALA A 66 0.28 5.78 10.53
N ARG A 67 1.59 5.61 10.77
CA ARG A 67 2.63 5.84 9.75
C ARG A 67 2.75 4.63 8.82
N ILE A 68 1.63 4.22 8.24
CA ILE A 68 1.50 3.08 7.31
C ILE A 68 0.87 3.57 6.02
N ALA A 69 1.49 3.24 4.90
CA ALA A 69 0.92 3.47 3.59
C ALA A 69 -0.03 2.34 3.19
N VAL A 70 -1.01 2.64 2.35
CA VAL A 70 -1.86 1.63 1.71
C VAL A 70 -1.57 1.62 0.21
N GLY A 71 -1.44 0.43 -0.36
CA GLY A 71 -1.22 0.25 -1.79
C GLY A 71 -2.25 -0.68 -2.43
N ALA A 72 -2.23 -0.71 -3.75
CA ALA A 72 -3.05 -1.59 -4.57
C ALA A 72 -2.23 -2.74 -5.18
N GLN A 73 -2.89 -3.86 -5.46
CA GLN A 73 -2.24 -5.07 -6.01
C GLN A 73 -1.99 -5.00 -7.51
N ASP A 74 -2.66 -4.08 -8.21
CA ASP A 74 -2.48 -3.82 -9.64
C ASP A 74 -2.95 -2.40 -9.96
N VAL A 75 -2.62 -1.90 -11.15
CA VAL A 75 -3.10 -0.60 -11.66
C VAL A 75 -3.08 -0.59 -13.18
N TYR A 76 -4.15 -0.07 -13.77
CA TYR A 76 -4.23 0.10 -15.21
C TYR A 76 -3.53 1.39 -15.65
N PHE A 77 -2.89 1.34 -16.82
CA PHE A 77 -2.02 2.43 -17.31
C PHE A 77 -2.81 3.61 -17.90
N GLU A 78 -4.03 3.38 -18.38
CA GLU A 78 -4.89 4.45 -18.91
C GLU A 78 -5.53 5.26 -17.79
N GLN A 79 -5.70 6.57 -18.01
CA GLN A 79 -6.31 7.46 -17.01
C GLN A 79 -7.79 7.14 -16.77
N LYS A 80 -8.53 6.80 -17.83
CA LYS A 80 -9.95 6.41 -17.83
C LYS A 80 -10.32 5.82 -19.19
N GLY A 81 -11.37 5.00 -19.25
CA GLY A 81 -11.89 4.50 -20.53
C GLY A 81 -12.80 3.28 -20.37
N ALA A 82 -13.09 2.62 -21.49
CA ALA A 82 -13.94 1.43 -21.55
C ALA A 82 -13.14 0.15 -21.21
N PHE A 83 -12.62 0.08 -19.98
CA PHE A 83 -11.81 -1.03 -19.47
C PHE A 83 -12.53 -1.70 -18.30
N THR A 84 -13.56 -2.49 -18.60
CA THR A 84 -14.39 -3.14 -17.58
C THR A 84 -13.54 -4.03 -16.67
N GLY A 85 -13.61 -3.78 -15.35
CA GLY A 85 -12.87 -4.52 -14.33
C GLY A 85 -11.54 -3.89 -13.92
N GLU A 86 -11.02 -2.95 -14.72
CA GLU A 86 -9.75 -2.29 -14.46
C GLU A 86 -9.90 -1.08 -13.53
N ILE A 87 -8.83 -0.77 -12.79
CA ILE A 87 -8.77 0.36 -11.86
C ILE A 87 -7.62 1.29 -12.27
N SER A 88 -7.93 2.56 -12.55
CA SER A 88 -6.91 3.55 -12.89
C SER A 88 -6.13 4.05 -11.66
N ALA A 89 -4.94 4.57 -11.90
CA ALA A 89 -4.15 5.23 -10.85
C ALA A 89 -4.90 6.39 -10.17
N SER A 90 -5.75 7.10 -10.91
CA SER A 90 -6.55 8.21 -10.38
C SER A 90 -7.62 7.75 -9.39
N MET A 91 -8.29 6.63 -9.69
CA MET A 91 -9.26 5.99 -8.79
C MET A 91 -8.59 5.49 -7.51
N LEU A 92 -7.41 4.86 -7.62
CA LEU A 92 -6.66 4.41 -6.44
C LEU A 92 -6.25 5.58 -5.55
N LYS A 93 -5.74 6.65 -6.14
CA LYS A 93 -5.33 7.85 -5.39
C LYS A 93 -6.51 8.46 -4.62
N ASP A 94 -7.71 8.47 -5.22
CA ASP A 94 -8.94 8.97 -4.58
C ASP A 94 -9.32 8.17 -3.32
N THR A 95 -9.04 6.86 -3.29
CA THR A 95 -9.26 6.02 -2.10
C THR A 95 -8.23 6.21 -0.98
N GLY A 96 -7.16 6.97 -1.22
CA GLY A 96 -6.04 7.16 -0.28
C GLY A 96 -4.87 6.20 -0.48
N CYS A 97 -4.83 5.42 -1.57
CA CYS A 97 -3.65 4.64 -1.92
C CYS A 97 -2.48 5.54 -2.36
N THR A 98 -1.28 5.20 -1.92
CA THR A 98 -0.04 5.90 -2.29
C THR A 98 0.96 5.02 -3.02
N TYR A 99 0.68 3.71 -3.15
CA TYR A 99 1.50 2.73 -3.86
C TYR A 99 0.64 1.81 -4.74
N ALA A 100 1.24 1.24 -5.77
CA ALA A 100 0.66 0.14 -6.54
C ALA A 100 1.75 -0.88 -6.85
N LEU A 101 1.42 -2.16 -6.77
CA LEU A 101 2.25 -3.23 -7.30
C LEU A 101 2.00 -3.33 -8.80
N CYS A 102 3.08 -3.45 -9.58
CA CYS A 102 3.02 -3.65 -11.02
C CYS A 102 3.97 -4.80 -11.38
N GLY A 103 3.54 -5.70 -12.28
CA GLY A 103 4.36 -6.82 -12.73
C GLY A 103 4.63 -7.88 -11.67
N HIS A 104 3.70 -8.09 -10.73
CA HIS A 104 3.76 -9.25 -9.84
C HIS A 104 3.70 -10.54 -10.67
N SER A 105 4.42 -11.59 -10.30
CA SER A 105 4.54 -12.83 -11.10
C SER A 105 3.23 -13.59 -11.33
N GLU A 106 2.16 -13.24 -10.59
CA GLU A 106 0.81 -13.81 -10.73
C GLU A 106 -0.05 -13.01 -11.73
N ARG A 107 0.50 -11.94 -12.31
CA ARG A 107 -0.13 -11.06 -13.30
C ARG A 107 0.44 -11.32 -14.70
#